data_AF-A0A1G9LLB8-F1
#
_entry.id   AF-A0A1G9LLB8-F1
#
_cell.length_a   1.000
_cell.length_b   1.000
_cell.length_c   1.000
_cell.angle_alpha   90.00
_cell.angle_beta   90.00
_cell.angle_gamma   90.00
#
_symmetry.space_group_name_H-M   'P 1'
#
loop_
_entity.id
_entity.type
_entity.pdbx_description
1 polymer ?
#
loop_
_entity_poly.entity_id
_entity_poly.type
_entity_poly.pdbx_seq_one_letter_code
_entity_poly.pdbx_strand_id
1 'polypeptide(L)'
;MSAVEAMRWGLAEQVRTLSEAHDVLSKLLPNPKSAPDVLKDYYLRSAAIYARVAETDRSHHHEAMYWANREREKGEAIKVTKSAKK
;
A
#
# COMPACT_ATOMS: atom_id res chain seq x y z
N MET A 1 -2.88 1.19 -15.82
CA MET A 1 -2.99 0.00 -14.95
C MET A 1 -3.52 -1.14 -15.78
N SER A 2 -2.91 -2.33 -15.67
CA SER A 2 -3.41 -3.52 -16.36
C SER A 2 -4.65 -4.09 -15.65
N ALA A 3 -5.50 -4.85 -16.35
CA ALA A 3 -6.67 -5.48 -15.74
C ALA A 3 -6.30 -6.41 -14.56
N VAL A 4 -5.15 -7.07 -14.65
CA VAL A 4 -4.62 -7.96 -13.59
C VAL A 4 -4.23 -7.16 -12.35
N GLU A 5 -3.61 -5.99 -12.53
CA GLU A 5 -3.20 -5.10 -11.44
C GLU A 5 -4.42 -4.53 -10.70
N ALA A 6 -5.45 -4.11 -11.45
CA ALA A 6 -6.71 -3.65 -10.87
C ALA A 6 -7.41 -4.76 -10.06
N MET A 7 -7.42 -6.00 -10.58
CA MET A 7 -7.99 -7.15 -9.86
C MET A 7 -7.24 -7.44 -8.56
N ARG A 8 -5.90 -7.35 -8.56
CA ARG A 8 -5.09 -7.58 -7.35
C ARG A 8 -5.30 -6.50 -6.29
N TRP A 9 -5.45 -5.24 -6.68
CA TRP A 9 -5.82 -4.17 -5.74
C TRP A 9 -7.24 -4.32 -5.21
N GLY A 10 -8.18 -4.80 -6.04
CA GLY A 10 -9.53 -5.13 -5.59
C GLY A 10 -9.55 -6.25 -4.52
N LEU A 11 -8.60 -7.18 -4.52
CA LEU A 11 -8.43 -8.15 -3.42
C LEU A 11 -7.92 -7.47 -2.15
N ALA A 12 -6.99 -6.52 -2.27
CA ALA A 12 -6.47 -5.78 -1.12
C ALA A 12 -7.57 -4.92 -0.45
N GLU A 13 -8.51 -4.39 -1.22
CA GLU A 13 -9.65 -3.61 -0.70
C GLU A 13 -10.69 -4.47 0.05
N GLN A 14 -10.63 -5.78 -0.05
CA GLN A 14 -11.58 -6.70 0.59
C GLN A 14 -11.06 -7.29 1.90
N VAL A 15 -9.76 -7.12 2.21
CA VAL A 15 -9.16 -7.66 3.44
C VAL A 15 -9.81 -7.03 4.67
N ARG A 16 -9.94 -7.83 5.73
CA ARG A 16 -10.57 -7.42 6.99
C ARG A 16 -9.66 -7.57 8.20
N THR A 17 -8.60 -8.35 8.08
CA THR A 17 -7.65 -8.61 9.16
C THR A 17 -6.25 -8.14 8.81
N LEU A 18 -5.43 -7.88 9.83
CA LEU A 18 -4.03 -7.49 9.63
C LEU A 18 -3.23 -8.57 8.88
N SER A 19 -3.51 -9.85 9.17
CA SER A 19 -2.83 -10.98 8.51
C SER A 19 -3.14 -11.06 7.01
N GLU A 20 -4.40 -10.90 6.62
CA GLU A 20 -4.79 -10.85 5.20
C GLU A 20 -4.15 -9.66 4.48
N ALA A 21 -4.11 -8.49 5.13
CA ALA A 21 -3.46 -7.31 4.57
C ALA A 21 -1.97 -7.56 4.30
N HIS A 22 -1.25 -8.19 5.22
CA HIS A 22 0.15 -8.58 5.01
C HIS A 22 0.31 -9.56 3.83
N ASP A 23 -0.52 -10.60 3.77
CA ASP A 23 -0.45 -11.59 2.70
C ASP A 23 -0.68 -10.97 1.32
N VAL A 24 -1.75 -10.18 1.17
CA VAL A 24 -2.10 -9.58 -0.13
C VAL A 24 -1.12 -8.49 -0.54
N LEU A 25 -0.74 -7.59 0.39
CA LEU A 25 0.16 -6.48 0.06
C LEU A 25 1.58 -6.96 -0.25
N SER A 26 2.06 -8.02 0.40
CA SER A 26 3.37 -8.60 0.08
C SER A 26 3.47 -9.11 -1.37
N LYS A 27 2.36 -9.63 -1.92
CA LYS A 27 2.25 -10.08 -3.32
C LYS A 27 2.13 -8.92 -4.31
N LEU A 28 1.72 -7.75 -3.83
CA LEU A 28 1.62 -6.51 -4.60
C LEU A 28 2.91 -5.67 -4.58
N LEU A 29 3.85 -5.98 -3.68
CA LEU A 29 5.08 -5.22 -3.50
C LEU A 29 5.84 -5.09 -4.83
N PRO A 30 6.01 -3.86 -5.36
CA PRO A 30 6.78 -3.65 -6.58
C PRO A 30 8.25 -3.98 -6.37
N ASN A 31 8.98 -4.21 -7.47
CA ASN A 31 10.43 -4.31 -7.41
C ASN A 31 11.01 -3.03 -6.77
N PRO A 32 11.94 -3.10 -5.81
CA PRO A 32 12.54 -1.91 -5.18
C PRO A 32 13.23 -0.94 -6.15
N LYS A 33 13.57 -1.39 -7.36
CA LYS A 33 14.13 -0.58 -8.45
C LYS A 33 13.07 -0.06 -9.43
N SER A 34 11.78 -0.25 -9.14
CA SER A 34 10.69 0.31 -9.94
C SER A 34 10.74 1.84 -9.93
N ALA A 35 10.05 2.46 -10.89
CA ALA A 35 9.97 3.90 -10.96
C ALA A 35 9.43 4.50 -9.65
N PRO A 36 9.91 5.69 -9.21
CA PRO A 36 9.53 6.28 -7.93
C PRO A 36 8.02 6.49 -7.76
N ASP A 37 7.31 6.81 -8.83
CA ASP A 37 5.86 6.96 -8.87
C ASP A 37 5.12 5.64 -8.56
N VAL A 38 5.61 4.50 -9.08
CA VAL A 38 5.05 3.17 -8.79
C VAL A 38 5.23 2.80 -7.32
N LEU A 39 6.43 3.04 -6.78
CA LEU A 39 6.70 2.78 -5.35
C LEU A 39 5.85 3.68 -4.46
N LYS A 40 5.74 4.97 -4.81
CA LYS A 40 4.91 5.93 -4.07
C LYS A 40 3.44 5.50 -4.05
N ASP A 41 2.89 5.15 -5.20
CA ASP A 41 1.50 4.71 -5.32
C ASP A 41 1.24 3.45 -4.48
N TYR A 42 2.13 2.46 -4.54
CA TYR A 42 2.03 1.26 -3.69
C TYR A 42 2.02 1.60 -2.20
N TYR A 43 2.94 2.43 -1.74
CA TYR A 43 3.06 2.78 -0.31
C TYR A 43 1.82 3.52 0.21
N LEU A 44 1.32 4.49 -0.57
CA LEU A 44 0.15 5.27 -0.18
C LEU A 44 -1.14 4.44 -0.19
N ARG A 45 -1.32 3.56 -1.18
CA ARG A 45 -2.47 2.65 -1.20
C ARG A 45 -2.41 1.62 -0.08
N SER A 46 -1.23 1.05 0.18
CA SER A 46 -1.01 0.13 1.32
C SER A 46 -1.37 0.80 2.64
N ALA A 47 -0.97 2.07 2.83
CA ALA A 47 -1.32 2.83 4.02
C ALA A 47 -2.84 2.96 4.21
N ALA A 48 -3.58 3.23 3.13
CA ALA A 48 -5.05 3.32 3.19
C ALA A 48 -5.70 1.97 3.55
N ILE A 49 -5.18 0.85 3.03
CA ILE A 49 -5.67 -0.49 3.39
C ILE A 49 -5.44 -0.78 4.88
N TYR A 50 -4.23 -0.55 5.40
CA TYR A 50 -3.94 -0.76 6.82
C TYR A 50 -4.78 0.14 7.72
N ALA A 51 -5.02 1.40 7.34
CA ALA A 51 -5.87 2.31 8.12
C ALA A 51 -7.31 1.78 8.23
N ARG A 52 -7.89 1.29 7.13
CA ARG A 52 -9.23 0.68 7.13
C ARG A 52 -9.27 -0.63 7.93
N VAL A 53 -8.22 -1.45 7.85
CA VAL A 53 -8.11 -2.66 8.66
C VAL A 53 -8.04 -2.31 10.14
N ALA A 54 -7.36 -1.24 10.54
CA ALA A 54 -7.32 -0.81 11.93
C ALA A 54 -8.71 -0.48 12.52
N GLU A 55 -9.64 -0.02 11.68
CA GLU A 55 -11.02 0.23 12.07
C GLU A 55 -11.85 -1.08 12.18
N THR A 56 -11.51 -2.08 11.36
CA THR A 56 -12.25 -3.35 11.24
C THR A 56 -11.75 -4.41 12.23
N ASP A 57 -10.44 -4.67 12.23
CA ASP A 57 -9.74 -5.61 13.12
C ASP A 57 -9.26 -4.89 14.38
N ARG A 58 -10.21 -4.59 15.28
CA ARG A 58 -9.92 -3.82 16.49
C ARG A 58 -8.96 -4.51 17.45
N SER A 59 -8.80 -5.83 17.38
CA SER A 59 -7.79 -6.59 18.13
C SER A 59 -6.36 -6.17 17.74
N HIS A 60 -6.13 -5.83 16.47
CA HIS A 60 -4.83 -5.42 15.95
C HIS A 60 -4.80 -3.93 15.59
N HIS A 61 -5.71 -3.13 16.15
CA HIS A 61 -5.87 -1.72 15.81
C HIS A 61 -4.53 -0.94 15.84
N HIS A 62 -3.78 -1.06 16.93
CA HIS A 62 -2.52 -0.32 17.10
C HIS A 62 -1.44 -0.78 16.12
N GLU A 63 -1.36 -2.08 15.83
CA GLU A 63 -0.42 -2.62 14.86
C GLU A 63 -0.77 -2.19 13.44
N ALA A 64 -2.05 -2.28 13.07
CA ALA A 64 -2.54 -1.81 11.78
C ALA A 64 -2.32 -0.29 11.60
N MET A 65 -2.57 0.52 12.63
CA MET A 65 -2.26 1.96 12.60
C MET A 65 -0.75 2.24 12.47
N TYR A 66 0.09 1.45 13.12
CA TYR A 66 1.55 1.56 12.96
C TYR A 66 1.96 1.35 11.50
N TRP A 67 1.45 0.28 10.87
CA TRP A 67 1.73 0.00 9.46
C TRP A 67 1.18 1.07 8.54
N ALA A 68 -0.04 1.55 8.78
CA ALA A 68 -0.65 2.63 8.00
C ALA A 68 0.24 3.89 8.00
N ASN A 69 0.71 4.31 9.18
CA ASN A 69 1.57 5.47 9.30
C ASN A 69 2.94 5.26 8.65
N ARG A 70 3.60 4.12 8.91
CA ARG A 70 4.90 3.80 8.32
C ARG A 70 4.87 3.81 6.79
N GLU A 71 3.87 3.17 6.19
CA GLU A 71 3.77 3.09 4.73
C GLU A 71 3.41 4.47 4.13
N ARG A 72 2.58 5.26 4.83
CA ARG A 72 2.30 6.66 4.42
C ARG A 72 3.57 7.51 4.43
N GLU A 73 4.34 7.48 5.52
CA GLU A 73 5.59 8.22 5.64
C GLU A 73 6.58 7.87 4.51
N LYS A 74 6.71 6.58 4.17
CA LYS A 74 7.53 6.16 3.03
C LYS A 74 7.03 6.70 1.71
N GLY A 75 5.72 6.60 1.45
CA GLY A 75 5.11 7.11 0.21
C GLY A 75 5.26 8.62 0.06
N GLU A 76 5.07 9.35 1.16
CA GLU A 76 5.23 10.82 1.22
C GLU A 76 6.70 11.25 1.06
N ALA A 77 7.65 10.48 1.59
CA ALA A 77 9.08 10.74 1.44
C ALA A 77 9.59 10.59 -0.01
N ILE A 78 8.89 9.82 -0.85
CA ILE A 78 9.27 9.66 -2.26
C ILE A 78 8.92 10.94 -3.05
N LYS A 79 9.97 11.69 -3.37
CA LYS A 79 9.91 12.83 -4.28
C LYS A 79 9.85 12.33 -5.72
N VAL A 80 8.66 12.38 -6.31
CA VAL A 80 8.50 12.15 -7.75
C VAL A 80 9.03 13.40 -8.46
N THR A 81 10.29 13.36 -8.89
CA THR A 81 10.77 14.33 -9.87
C THR A 81 10.03 14.04 -11.17
N LYS A 82 9.26 15.01 -11.67
CA LYS A 82 8.77 14.94 -13.05
C LYS A 82 10.01 14.91 -13.94
N SER A 83 10.41 13.73 -14.42
CA SER A 83 11.37 13.66 -15.51
C SER A 83 10.77 14.45 -16.67
N ALA A 84 11.40 15.59 -16.97
CA ALA A 84 11.11 16.35 -18.17
C ALA A 84 11.27 15.39 -19.35
N LYS A 85 10.16 15.04 -19.98
CA LYS A 85 10.15 14.30 -21.24
C LYS A 85 10.84 15.22 -22.26
N LYS A 86 12.06 14.85 -22.66
CA LYS A 86 12.80 15.48 -23.74
C LYS A 86 12.15 15.16 -25.08
#